data_AF-A0A2G6P5U9-F1
#
_entry.id   AF-A0A2G6P5U9-F1
#
_cell.length_a   1.000
_cell.length_b   1.000
_cell.length_c   1.000
_cell.angle_alpha   90.00
_cell.angle_beta   90.00
_cell.angle_gamma   90.00
#
_symmetry.space_group_name_H-M   'P 1'
#
loop_
_entity.id
_entity.type
_entity.pdbx_description
1 polymer ?
#
loop_
_entity_poly.entity_id
_entity_poly.type
_entity_poly.pdbx_seq_one_letter_code
_entity_poly.pdbx_strand_id
1 'polypeptide(L)' 'MNKVFSFMAGLISGALVGGVIAVLFTPASGEDLKQGVVDRWHLALEEAQNARDQKRIELEAAYREAAVS' A
#
# COMPACT_ATOMS: atom_id res chain seq x y z
N MET A 1 5.85 -10.34 -46.51
CA MET A 1 5.66 -11.17 -45.30
C MET A 1 6.82 -11.08 -44.31
N ASN A 2 8.07 -10.88 -44.76
CA ASN A 2 9.27 -10.85 -43.89
C ASN A 2 9.28 -9.73 -42.83
N LYS A 3 8.63 -8.58 -43.09
CA LYS A 3 8.53 -7.47 -42.12
C LYS A 3 7.69 -7.81 -40.90
N VAL A 4 6.58 -8.55 -41.09
CA VAL A 4 5.72 -9.00 -40.00
C VAL A 4 6.46 -10.00 -39.11
N PHE A 5 7.26 -10.87 -39.73
CA PHE A 5 8.07 -11.86 -39.02
C PHE A 5 9.15 -11.20 -38.16
N SER A 6 9.83 -10.18 -38.71
CA SER A 6 10.80 -9.37 -37.97
C SER A 6 10.16 -8.61 -36.79
N PHE A 7 8.95 -8.06 -36.99
CA PHE A 7 8.19 -7.42 -35.93
C PHE A 7 7.81 -8.39 -34.80
N MET A 8 7.33 -9.59 -35.14
CA MET A 8 7.00 -10.63 -34.15
C MET A 8 8.24 -11.05 -33.34
N ALA A 9 9.39 -11.21 -33.99
CA ALA A 9 10.64 -11.55 -33.31
C ALA A 9 11.05 -10.44 -32.31
N GLY A 10 10.88 -9.18 -32.70
CA GLY A 10 11.08 -8.02 -31.81
C GLY A 10 10.11 -8.00 -30.64
N LEU A 11 8.82 -8.26 -30.88
CA LEU A 11 7.78 -8.29 -29.84
C LEU A 11 8.05 -9.40 -28.82
N ILE A 12 8.40 -10.60 -29.27
CA ILE A 12 8.72 -11.74 -28.39
C ILE A 12 9.96 -11.41 -27.56
N SER A 13 11.02 -10.87 -28.19
CA SER A 13 12.25 -10.51 -27.48
C SER A 13 12.00 -9.41 -26.44
N GLY A 14 11.20 -8.39 -26.80
CA GLY A 14 10.81 -7.31 -25.89
C GLY A 14 9.96 -7.80 -24.73
N ALA A 15 8.99 -8.69 -24.98
CA ALA A 15 8.16 -9.29 -23.94
C ALA A 15 8.98 -10.16 -22.98
N LEU A 16 9.98 -10.88 -23.48
CA LEU A 16 10.84 -11.73 -22.67
C LEU A 16 11.74 -10.88 -21.75
N VAL A 17 12.42 -9.87 -22.30
CA VAL A 17 13.26 -8.95 -21.51
C VAL A 17 12.41 -8.14 -20.53
N GLY A 18 11.28 -7.59 -20.99
CA GLY A 18 10.36 -6.83 -20.15
C GLY A 18 9.73 -7.68 -19.04
N GLY A 19 9.40 -8.94 -19.34
CA GLY A 19 8.88 -9.89 -18.35
C GLY A 19 9.91 -10.24 -17.28
N VAL A 20 11.17 -10.48 -17.65
CA VAL A 20 12.26 -10.72 -16.69
C VAL A 20 12.48 -9.50 -15.80
N ILE A 21 12.50 -8.29 -16.36
CA ILE A 21 12.59 -7.05 -15.59
C ILE A 21 11.39 -6.91 -14.66
N ALA A 22 10.16 -7.15 -15.14
CA ALA A 22 8.97 -7.09 -14.31
C ALA A 22 9.09 -8.07 -13.13
N VAL A 23 9.49 -9.33 -13.36
CA VAL A 23 9.66 -10.31 -12.28
C VAL A 23 10.75 -9.89 -11.28
N LEU A 24 11.88 -9.35 -11.75
CA LEU A 24 12.98 -8.89 -10.89
C LEU A 24 12.65 -7.63 -10.09
N PHE A 25 11.87 -6.72 -10.66
CA PHE A 25 11.51 -5.45 -10.04
C PHE A 25 10.14 -5.48 -9.35
N THR A 26 9.35 -6.54 -9.52
CA THR A 26 8.10 -6.71 -8.77
C THR A 26 8.48 -6.87 -7.29
N PRO A 27 8.00 -6.00 -6.39
CA PRO A 27 8.38 -6.05 -4.99
C PRO A 27 7.77 -7.29 -4.35
N ALA A 28 8.55 -8.37 -4.24
CA ALA A 28 8.14 -9.63 -3.61
C ALA A 28 6.91 -10.31 -4.27
N SER A 29 6.56 -11.50 -3.79
CA SER A 29 5.35 -12.19 -4.24
C SER A 29 4.13 -11.29 -3.93
N GLY A 30 3.08 -11.36 -4.75
CA GLY A 30 1.87 -10.55 -4.52
C GLY A 30 1.27 -10.71 -3.12
N GLU A 31 1.56 -11.84 -2.45
CA GLU A 31 1.16 -12.13 -1.07
C GLU A 31 1.95 -11.30 -0.06
N ASP A 32 3.27 -11.21 -0.19
CA ASP A 32 4.15 -10.47 0.73
C ASP A 32 3.91 -8.96 0.63
N LEU A 33 3.71 -8.47 -0.60
CA LEU A 33 3.40 -7.07 -0.88
C LEU A 33 2.04 -6.70 -0.27
N LYS A 34 1.06 -7.61 -0.36
CA LYS A 34 -0.26 -7.43 0.22
C LYS A 34 -0.20 -7.46 1.74
N GLN A 35 0.55 -8.40 2.34
CA GLN A 35 0.76 -8.46 3.79
C GLN A 35 1.41 -7.19 4.31
N GLY A 36 2.48 -6.70 3.66
CA GLY A 36 3.15 -5.45 4.05
C GLY A 36 2.23 -4.22 3.98
N VAL A 37 1.36 -4.14 2.97
CA VAL A 37 0.36 -3.07 2.85
C VAL A 37 -0.71 -3.19 3.92
N VAL A 38 -1.21 -4.39 4.19
CA VAL A 38 -2.23 -4.66 5.22
C VAL A 38 -1.70 -4.34 6.61
N ASP A 39 -0.48 -4.77 6.95
CA ASP A 39 0.15 -4.48 8.23
C ASP A 39 0.37 -2.98 8.43
N ARG A 40 0.87 -2.29 7.40
CA ARG A 40 1.05 -0.84 7.44
C ARG A 40 -0.29 -0.11 7.61
N TRP A 41 -1.35 -0.60 6.97
CA TRP A 41 -2.69 -0.05 7.07
C TRP A 41 -3.28 -0.24 8.48
N HIS A 42 -3.11 -1.44 9.06
CA HIS A 42 -3.54 -1.73 10.43
C HIS A 42 -2.86 -0.81 11.44
N LEU A 43 -1.54 -0.63 11.34
CA LEU A 43 -0.79 0.29 12.21
C LEU A 43 -1.30 1.73 12.09
N ALA A 44 -1.56 2.20 10.87
CA ALA A 44 -2.10 3.55 10.67
C ALA A 44 -3.51 3.72 11.27
N LEU A 45 -4.34 2.68 11.20
CA LEU A 45 -5.70 2.69 11.73
C LEU A 45 -5.71 2.66 13.26
N GLU A 46 -4.82 1.88 13.87
CA GLU A 46 -4.65 1.79 15.32
C GLU A 46 -4.17 3.12 15.91
N GLU A 47 -3.17 3.74 15.28
CA GLU A 47 -2.69 5.07 15.68
C GLU A 47 -3.80 6.13 15.59
N ALA A 48 -4.61 6.08 14.53
CA ALA A 48 -5.75 6.99 14.37
C ALA A 48 -6.84 6.77 15.43
N GLN A 49 -7.08 5.53 15.87
CA GLN A 49 -8.03 5.24 16.95
C GLN A 49 -7.52 5.74 18.30
N ASN A 50 -6.25 5.45 18.63
CA ASN A 50 -5.64 5.93 19.86
C ASN A 50 -5.68 7.47 19.97
N ALA A 51 -5.33 8.17 18.89
CA ALA A 51 -5.40 9.63 18.85
C ALA A 51 -6.82 10.16 19.06
N ARG A 52 -7.85 9.45 18.58
CA ARG A 52 -9.26 9.82 18.80
C ARG A 52 -9.69 9.58 20.24
N ASP A 53 -9.29 8.47 20.83
CA ASP A 53 -9.67 8.12 22.20
C ASP A 53 -9.00 9.04 23.22
N GLN A 54 -7.73 9.40 23.02
CA GLN A 54 -7.06 10.43 23.83
C GLN A 54 -7.79 11.77 23.78
N LYS A 55 -8.22 12.20 22.58
CA LYS A 55 -8.99 13.44 22.44
C LYS A 55 -10.34 13.36 23.14
N ARG A 56 -11.00 12.20 23.13
CA ARG A 56 -12.28 12.01 23.85
C ARG A 56 -12.12 12.19 25.35
N ILE A 57 -11.08 11.61 25.93
CA ILE A 57 -10.80 11.72 27.37
C ILE A 57 -10.50 13.18 27.76
N GLU A 58 -9.70 13.89 26.95
CA GLU A 58 -9.39 15.31 27.17
C GLU A 58 -10.65 16.19 27.10
N LEU A 59 -11.54 15.95 26.14
CA LEU A 59 -12.80 16.71 26.02
C LEU A 59 -13.76 16.41 27.18
N GLU A 60 -13.90 15.15 27.61
CA GLU A 60 -14.75 14.79 28.75
C GLU A 60 -14.27 15.40 30.06
N ALA A 61 -12.95 15.50 30.25
CA ALA A 61 -12.35 16.20 31.38
C ALA A 61 -12.68 17.70 31.35
N ALA A 62 -12.52 18.36 30.19
CA ALA A 62 -12.81 19.78 30.03
C ALA A 62 -14.29 20.13 30.26
N TYR A 63 -15.23 19.30 29.75
CA TYR A 63 -16.67 19.49 30.00
C TYR A 63 -17.04 19.31 31.47
N ARG A 64 -16.41 18.36 32.18
CA ARG A 64 -16.66 18.15 33.61
C ARG A 64 -16.14 19.30 34.45
N GLU A 65 -14.98 19.85 34.10
CA GLU A 65 -14.40 21.01 34.79
C GLU A 65 -15.26 22.27 34.58
N ALA A 66 -15.75 22.49 33.35
CA ALA A 66 -16.65 23.60 33.03
C ALA A 66 -18.08 23.46 33.63
N ALA A 67 -18.53 22.24 33.96
CA ALA A 67 -19.83 21.99 34.57
C ALA A 67 -19.85 22.17 36.10
N VAL A 68 -18.66 22.27 36.74
CA VAL A 68 -18.50 22.41 38.19
C VAL A 68 -18.15 23.85 38.60
N SER A 69 -17.82 24.73 37.64
CA SER A 69 -17.63 26.18 37.85
C SER A 69 -18.92 26.98 37.66
#